data_AF-A0A6A4I2A4-F1
#
_entry.id   AF-A0A6A4I2A4-F1
#
_cell.length_a   1.000
_cell.length_b   1.000
_cell.length_c   1.000
_cell.angle_alpha   90.00
_cell.angle_beta   90.00
_cell.angle_gamma   90.00
#
_symmetry.space_group_name_H-M   'P 1'
#
loop_
_entity.id
_entity.type
_entity.pdbx_description
1 polymer ?
#
loop_
_entity_poly.entity_id
_entity_poly.type
_entity_poly.pdbx_seq_one_letter_code
_entity_poly.pdbx_strand_id
1 'polypeptide(L)'
;MHIYARVYNPAFRQLRVDANFPELDAKTFSDSFSLALDPQEAEAIVLSCNKDLDDSEKEIMQLQAHIVRHPKAAAAIEITTEILASIFEYVCESNLIQQYPWIFEKDDYGSRPTFLNLPIITYLPTLCISAVCSKWRSVAKSYPSLWSRIKLELKISSSKGPDSALHAFIAPLEIFLSRSGQNPLDIDLDVQGELGRHNTNLLDCAMDLIIQNSHRWRVVKLKGPGVIAAYIGEEDFPMLEILDIRGDLTLDQDIFQYAPNLRNLSVFQLETSKVWSQVTSLYVHETFPLAKIPDHYPHLTSLTLREFSTSFPKPPRTFDAVQDLTVIVDDCPTGQGAGLLETMLSSFTFPALTTLCISGRTSRVTYKRRWPKELFTAFISRPKCRITKLVLTAVGISDSDLISVLLLLSESLVTLGISDYIA
;
A
#
# COMPACT_ATOMS: atom_id res chain seq x y z
N MET A 1 12.82 4.74 26.39
CA MET A 1 13.59 3.76 25.58
C MET A 1 14.23 2.70 26.50
N HIS A 2 13.41 1.94 27.23
CA HIS A 2 13.87 0.90 28.18
C HIS A 2 12.74 -0.12 28.46
N ILE A 3 12.25 -0.82 27.44
CA ILE A 3 11.42 -2.03 27.61
C ILE A 3 11.70 -3.00 26.45
N TYR A 4 12.94 -3.49 26.36
CA TYR A 4 13.27 -4.61 25.44
C TYR A 4 14.34 -5.56 26.00
N ALA A 5 14.51 -5.59 27.32
CA ALA A 5 15.45 -6.51 27.97
C ALA A 5 14.77 -7.12 29.20
N ARG A 6 13.97 -8.17 28.97
CA ARG A 6 13.65 -9.28 29.91
C ARG A 6 12.49 -10.13 29.36
N VAL A 7 12.75 -10.82 28.25
CA VAL A 7 12.12 -12.13 27.97
C VAL A 7 13.22 -13.10 27.57
N TYR A 8 14.22 -13.22 28.44
CA TYR A 8 15.01 -14.43 28.53
C TYR A 8 14.75 -14.94 29.94
N ASN A 9 13.75 -15.81 30.07
CA ASN A 9 13.54 -16.57 31.28
C ASN A 9 14.61 -17.69 31.26
N PRO A 10 15.56 -17.73 32.21
CA PRO A 10 16.61 -18.76 32.24
C PRO A 10 16.06 -20.16 32.59
N ALA A 11 14.74 -20.31 32.74
CA ALA A 11 14.08 -21.56 33.08
C ALA A 11 13.82 -22.48 31.88
N PHE A 12 13.91 -22.00 30.63
CA PHE A 12 13.84 -22.90 29.47
C PHE A 12 15.14 -23.67 29.37
N ARG A 13 15.07 -25.00 29.55
CA ARG A 13 16.21 -25.90 29.34
C ARG A 13 16.76 -25.68 27.93
N GLN A 14 18.07 -25.47 27.85
CA GLN A 14 18.79 -25.42 26.59
C GLN A 14 18.60 -26.77 25.89
N LEU A 15 18.04 -26.76 24.67
CA LEU A 15 17.87 -27.95 23.85
C LEU A 15 19.23 -28.63 23.64
N ARG A 16 19.25 -29.96 23.62
CA ARG A 16 20.50 -30.73 23.42
C ARG A 16 20.99 -30.63 21.98
N VAL A 17 20.09 -30.30 21.06
CA VAL A 17 20.37 -30.02 19.66
C VAL A 17 20.16 -28.53 19.40
N ASP A 18 21.23 -27.81 19.08
CA ASP A 18 21.15 -26.42 18.63
C ASP A 18 20.71 -26.42 17.16
N ALA A 19 19.42 -26.18 16.92
CA ALA A 19 18.83 -26.13 15.58
C ALA A 19 19.10 -24.79 14.87
N ASN A 20 20.27 -24.20 15.06
CA ASN A 20 20.72 -23.08 14.23
C ASN A 20 21.09 -23.60 12.84
N PHE A 21 20.11 -23.51 11.92
CA PHE A 21 20.20 -23.90 10.52
C PHE A 21 21.15 -23.11 9.58
N PRO A 22 21.83 -21.98 9.93
CA PRO A 22 22.72 -21.32 8.97
C PRO A 22 23.90 -22.19 8.50
N GLU A 23 24.34 -23.15 9.32
CA GLU A 23 25.51 -23.99 8.99
C GLU A 23 25.19 -25.18 8.06
N LEU A 24 23.92 -25.59 7.97
CA LEU A 24 23.49 -26.64 7.03
C LEU A 24 23.21 -26.09 5.62
N ASP A 25 22.66 -24.88 5.51
CA ASP A 25 22.39 -24.25 4.22
C ASP A 25 23.66 -23.74 3.53
N ALA A 26 24.67 -23.31 4.30
CA ALA A 26 25.95 -22.89 3.73
C ALA A 26 26.79 -24.06 3.17
N LYS A 27 26.56 -25.29 3.64
CA LYS A 27 27.31 -26.50 3.24
C LYS A 27 26.67 -27.30 2.11
N THR A 28 25.40 -27.05 1.79
CA THR A 28 24.69 -27.80 0.74
C THR A 28 24.78 -27.14 -0.65
N PHE A 29 25.17 -25.87 -0.73
CA PHE A 29 25.28 -25.14 -2.00
C PHE A 29 26.70 -24.99 -2.57
N SER A 30 27.74 -25.40 -1.84
CA SER A 30 29.13 -25.38 -2.32
C SER A 30 29.75 -26.77 -2.19
N ASP A 31 30.06 -27.35 -3.35
CA ASP A 31 30.85 -28.57 -3.58
C ASP A 31 30.12 -29.91 -3.58
N SER A 32 29.93 -30.38 -4.80
CA SER A 32 29.78 -31.79 -5.17
C SER A 32 30.99 -32.61 -4.70
N PHE A 33 30.91 -33.25 -3.52
CA PHE A 33 31.56 -34.53 -3.19
C PHE A 33 30.98 -35.10 -1.87
N SER A 34 30.40 -36.30 -1.95
CA SER A 34 30.13 -37.29 -0.90
C SER A 34 30.25 -36.85 0.58
N LEU A 35 29.13 -36.46 1.20
CA LEU A 35 28.96 -36.51 2.66
C LEU A 35 27.83 -37.47 3.00
N ALA A 36 28.14 -38.77 3.02
CA ALA A 36 27.34 -39.69 3.81
C ALA A 36 27.63 -39.32 5.27
N LEU A 37 26.67 -38.67 5.94
CA LEU A 37 26.65 -38.62 7.40
C LEU A 37 26.86 -40.06 7.90
N ASP A 38 27.85 -40.25 8.78
CA ASP A 38 28.10 -41.54 9.39
C ASP A 38 26.76 -42.03 10.00
N PRO A 39 26.27 -43.24 9.66
CA PRO A 39 25.02 -43.77 10.21
C PRO A 39 24.94 -43.65 11.73
N GLN A 40 26.06 -43.73 12.44
CA GLN A 40 26.12 -43.57 13.89
C GLN A 40 25.88 -42.13 14.37
N GLU A 41 26.31 -41.13 13.60
CA GLU A 41 26.14 -39.71 13.92
C GLU A 41 24.69 -39.27 13.64
N ALA A 42 24.10 -39.75 12.54
CA ALA A 42 22.67 -39.56 12.26
C ALA A 42 21.78 -40.21 13.33
N GLU A 43 22.12 -41.42 13.79
CA GLU A 43 21.39 -42.12 14.84
C GLU A 43 21.50 -41.38 16.20
N ALA A 44 22.67 -40.82 16.51
CA ALA A 44 22.88 -40.01 17.71
C ALA A 44 22.05 -38.71 17.71
N ILE A 45 21.94 -38.03 16.56
CA ILE A 45 21.11 -36.82 16.40
C ILE A 45 19.63 -37.17 16.57
N VAL A 46 19.15 -38.24 15.92
CA VAL A 46 17.76 -38.69 16.04
C VAL A 46 17.42 -39.06 17.50
N LEU A 47 18.33 -39.75 18.19
CA LEU A 47 18.14 -40.10 19.60
C LEU A 47 18.07 -38.86 20.51
N SER A 48 18.89 -37.83 20.22
CA SER A 48 18.86 -36.55 20.94
C SER A 48 17.55 -35.79 20.71
N CYS A 49 17.08 -35.72 19.45
CA CYS A 49 15.80 -35.10 19.09
C CYS A 49 14.61 -35.78 19.78
N ASN A 50 14.57 -37.12 19.79
CA ASN A 50 13.50 -37.86 20.47
C ASN A 50 13.48 -37.58 21.98
N LYS A 51 14.65 -37.44 22.60
CA LYS A 51 14.75 -37.14 24.03
C LYS A 51 14.33 -35.72 24.37
N ASP A 52 14.61 -34.77 23.48
CA ASP A 52 14.15 -33.38 23.63
C ASP A 52 12.63 -33.25 23.40
N LEU A 53 12.07 -34.08 22.50
CA LEU A 53 10.63 -34.25 22.32
C LEU A 53 9.95 -34.80 23.58
N ASP A 54 10.46 -35.89 24.14
CA ASP A 54 9.95 -36.48 25.39
C ASP A 54 10.01 -35.52 26.57
N ASP A 55 11.10 -34.73 26.67
CA ASP A 55 11.26 -33.73 27.72
C ASP A 55 10.27 -32.56 27.53
N SER A 56 10.02 -32.15 26.28
CA SER A 56 9.02 -31.12 25.94
C SER A 56 7.60 -31.58 26.23
N GLU A 57 7.25 -32.83 25.91
CA GLU A 57 5.93 -33.39 26.21
C GLU A 57 5.67 -33.46 27.72
N LYS A 58 6.67 -33.84 28.51
CA LYS A 58 6.57 -33.84 29.99
C LYS A 58 6.36 -32.44 30.55
N GLU A 59 7.05 -31.44 29.99
CA GLU A 59 6.88 -30.04 30.40
C GLU A 59 5.48 -29.51 30.04
N ILE A 60 4.98 -29.84 28.85
CA ILE A 60 3.60 -29.51 28.43
C ILE A 60 2.60 -30.14 29.40
N MET A 61 2.75 -31.42 29.75
CA MET A 61 1.85 -32.09 30.71
C MET A 61 1.93 -31.45 32.10
N GLN A 62 3.11 -31.04 32.56
CA GLN A 62 3.28 -30.36 33.85
C GLN A 62 2.64 -28.97 33.86
N LEU A 63 2.83 -28.19 32.80
CA LEU A 63 2.22 -26.86 32.64
C LEU A 63 0.69 -26.97 32.56
N GLN A 64 0.17 -27.94 31.82
CA GLN A 64 -1.27 -28.23 31.77
C GLN A 64 -1.82 -28.61 33.15
N ALA A 65 -1.12 -29.49 33.89
CA ALA A 65 -1.51 -29.84 35.26
C ALA A 65 -1.44 -28.64 36.23
N HIS A 66 -0.51 -27.72 36.01
CA HIS A 66 -0.36 -26.52 36.83
C HIS A 66 -1.47 -25.48 36.55
N ILE A 67 -1.87 -25.33 35.28
CA ILE A 67 -3.02 -24.52 34.85
C ILE A 67 -4.32 -25.03 35.51
N VAL A 68 -4.52 -26.36 35.57
CA VAL A 68 -5.68 -26.97 36.22
C VAL A 68 -5.69 -26.75 37.74
N ARG A 69 -4.52 -26.71 38.39
CA ARG A 69 -4.39 -26.55 39.85
C ARG A 69 -4.51 -25.10 40.35
N HIS A 70 -4.28 -24.09 39.50
CA HIS A 70 -4.36 -22.68 39.89
C HIS A 70 -5.30 -21.86 38.99
N PRO A 71 -6.63 -22.12 39.01
CA PRO A 71 -7.60 -21.35 38.25
C PRO A 71 -7.67 -19.87 38.67
N LYS A 72 -7.20 -19.53 39.88
CA LYS A 72 -7.23 -18.16 40.43
C LYS A 72 -6.18 -17.21 39.84
N ALA A 73 -5.14 -17.71 39.18
CA ALA A 73 -4.20 -16.87 38.43
C ALA A 73 -4.72 -16.54 37.00
N ALA A 74 -5.66 -17.34 36.48
CA ALA A 74 -6.35 -17.11 35.21
C ALA A 74 -7.55 -16.12 35.34
N ALA A 75 -7.86 -15.65 36.55
CA ALA A 75 -8.80 -14.56 36.79
C ALA A 75 -8.20 -13.17 36.47
N ALA A 76 -7.01 -13.12 35.88
CA ALA A 76 -6.34 -11.91 35.45
C ALA A 76 -6.90 -11.44 34.10
N ILE A 77 -7.82 -10.47 34.16
CA ILE A 77 -8.35 -9.68 33.04
C ILE A 77 -9.09 -10.55 32.02
N GLU A 78 -10.37 -10.82 32.30
CA GLU A 78 -11.27 -11.28 31.26
C GLU A 78 -11.51 -10.13 30.27
N ILE A 79 -10.71 -10.11 29.20
CA ILE A 79 -10.89 -9.15 28.10
C ILE A 79 -12.29 -9.39 27.53
N THR A 80 -13.13 -8.34 27.60
CA THR A 80 -14.49 -8.39 27.04
C THR A 80 -14.43 -8.50 25.52
N THR A 81 -15.52 -8.96 24.90
CA THR A 81 -15.59 -9.13 23.45
C THR A 81 -15.35 -7.81 22.71
N GLU A 82 -15.79 -6.69 23.27
CA GLU A 82 -15.68 -5.35 22.70
C GLU A 82 -14.23 -4.89 22.68
N ILE A 83 -13.51 -5.03 23.81
CA ILE A 83 -12.09 -4.68 23.88
C ILE A 83 -11.29 -5.56 22.92
N LEU A 84 -11.62 -6.85 22.85
CA LEU A 84 -10.96 -7.77 21.92
C LEU A 84 -11.22 -7.38 20.46
N ALA A 85 -12.45 -6.98 20.12
CA ALA A 85 -12.80 -6.50 18.80
C ALA A 85 -12.07 -5.21 18.43
N SER A 86 -11.96 -4.25 19.36
CA SER A 86 -11.16 -3.03 19.15
C SER A 86 -9.68 -3.33 18.93
N ILE A 87 -9.11 -4.29 19.68
CA ILE A 87 -7.74 -4.77 19.44
C ILE A 87 -7.64 -5.37 18.04
N PHE A 88 -8.61 -6.18 17.64
CA PHE A 88 -8.60 -6.80 16.31
C PHE A 88 -8.68 -5.76 15.20
N GLU A 89 -9.55 -4.76 15.31
CA GLU A 89 -9.66 -3.69 14.32
C GLU A 89 -8.37 -2.89 14.19
N TYR A 90 -7.70 -2.62 15.31
CA TYR A 90 -6.40 -1.94 15.34
C TYR A 90 -5.27 -2.79 14.73
N VAL A 91 -5.26 -4.10 14.98
CA VAL A 91 -4.19 -4.99 14.48
C VAL A 91 -4.42 -5.42 13.03
N CYS A 92 -5.68 -5.52 12.59
CA CYS A 92 -6.06 -6.04 11.27
C CYS A 92 -6.26 -4.91 10.25
N GLU A 93 -5.28 -4.03 10.07
CA GLU A 93 -5.39 -2.90 9.14
C GLU A 93 -5.46 -3.35 7.67
N SER A 94 -4.75 -4.43 7.31
CA SER A 94 -4.76 -4.98 5.95
C SER A 94 -4.46 -6.48 5.97
N ASN A 95 -5.02 -7.22 5.02
CA ASN A 95 -4.77 -8.65 4.84
C ASN A 95 -4.19 -8.89 3.44
N LEU A 96 -2.88 -9.16 3.37
CA LEU A 96 -2.15 -9.47 2.15
C LEU A 96 -2.33 -10.94 1.77
N ILE A 97 -3.00 -11.18 0.64
CA ILE A 97 -3.03 -12.46 -0.05
C ILE A 97 -2.10 -12.34 -1.25
N GLN A 98 -1.03 -13.11 -1.24
CA GLN A 98 0.01 -13.07 -2.24
C GLN A 98 0.07 -14.41 -2.97
N GLN A 99 0.14 -14.39 -4.30
CA GLN A 99 0.39 -15.60 -5.08
C GLN A 99 1.76 -16.19 -4.71
N TYR A 100 1.83 -17.50 -4.47
CA TYR A 100 3.09 -18.18 -4.18
C TYR A 100 3.14 -19.56 -4.89
N PRO A 101 4.32 -19.99 -5.40
CA PRO A 101 5.60 -19.28 -5.45
C PRO A 101 5.61 -18.13 -6.49
N TRP A 102 6.37 -17.08 -6.20
CA TRP A 102 6.60 -15.99 -7.16
C TRP A 102 7.69 -16.39 -8.16
N ILE A 103 7.30 -16.72 -9.39
CA ILE A 103 8.25 -17.16 -10.42
C ILE A 103 8.94 -15.93 -11.01
N PHE A 104 10.21 -15.73 -10.71
CA PHE A 104 11.01 -14.65 -11.32
C PHE A 104 11.54 -15.11 -12.68
N GLU A 105 11.07 -14.48 -13.75
CA GLU A 105 11.69 -14.61 -15.07
C GLU A 105 12.92 -13.70 -15.12
N LYS A 106 13.97 -14.09 -15.87
CA LYS A 106 15.29 -13.43 -15.85
C LYS A 106 15.25 -11.95 -16.28
N ASP A 107 14.20 -11.53 -16.99
CA ASP A 107 14.05 -10.20 -17.58
C ASP A 107 12.89 -9.38 -16.96
N ASP A 108 12.41 -9.77 -15.76
CA ASP A 108 11.30 -9.07 -15.11
C ASP A 108 11.75 -7.74 -14.48
N TYR A 109 11.46 -6.64 -15.18
CA TYR A 109 11.67 -5.27 -14.71
C TYR A 109 10.53 -4.75 -13.80
N GLY A 110 9.57 -5.61 -13.43
CA GLY A 110 8.45 -5.27 -12.57
C GLY A 110 8.84 -4.88 -11.14
N SER A 111 7.87 -4.30 -10.41
CA SER A 111 7.99 -4.11 -8.96
C SER A 111 8.20 -5.46 -8.28
N ARG A 112 9.08 -5.59 -7.29
CA ARG A 112 9.19 -6.86 -6.54
C ARG A 112 7.92 -7.07 -5.69
N PRO A 113 7.45 -8.30 -5.51
CA PRO A 113 6.41 -8.60 -4.55
C PRO A 113 6.81 -8.19 -3.14
N THR A 114 5.84 -8.05 -2.24
CA THR A 114 6.12 -7.87 -0.82
C THR A 114 6.96 -9.04 -0.32
N PHE A 115 8.15 -8.75 0.21
CA PHE A 115 9.03 -9.78 0.75
C PHE A 115 8.46 -10.25 2.11
N LEU A 116 8.06 -11.52 2.18
CA LEU A 116 7.43 -12.11 3.37
C LEU A 116 8.49 -12.57 4.40
N ASN A 117 9.10 -11.62 5.11
CA ASN A 117 10.15 -11.88 6.11
C ASN A 117 9.68 -11.79 7.57
N LEU A 118 8.44 -11.39 7.79
CA LEU A 118 7.83 -11.30 9.11
C LEU A 118 6.89 -12.48 9.39
N PRO A 119 6.46 -12.69 10.64
CA PRO A 119 5.49 -13.74 10.95
C PRO A 119 4.18 -13.53 10.20
N ILE A 120 3.46 -14.62 9.88
CA ILE A 120 2.22 -14.63 9.07
C ILE A 120 1.18 -13.63 9.59
N ILE A 121 1.09 -13.41 10.90
CA ILE A 121 0.17 -12.44 11.52
C ILE A 121 0.37 -11.00 11.00
N THR A 122 1.55 -10.68 10.48
CA THR A 122 1.83 -9.36 9.87
C THR A 122 1.12 -9.19 8.53
N TYR A 123 0.88 -10.28 7.82
CA TYR A 123 0.31 -10.27 6.46
C TYR A 123 -1.14 -10.71 6.45
N LEU A 124 -1.51 -11.69 7.26
CA LEU A 124 -2.88 -12.21 7.38
C LEU A 124 -3.35 -12.15 8.85
N PRO A 125 -3.33 -10.94 9.47
CA PRO A 125 -3.65 -10.79 10.89
C PRO A 125 -5.00 -11.39 11.23
N THR A 126 -6.03 -11.16 10.41
CA THR A 126 -7.40 -11.63 10.62
C THR A 126 -7.50 -13.16 10.66
N LEU A 127 -6.81 -13.84 9.76
CA LEU A 127 -6.77 -15.31 9.76
C LEU A 127 -6.04 -15.82 11.01
N CYS A 128 -4.88 -15.26 11.34
CA CYS A 128 -4.10 -15.64 12.50
C CYS A 128 -4.87 -15.47 13.82
N ILE A 129 -5.50 -14.31 14.04
CA ILE A 129 -6.29 -14.08 15.27
C ILE A 129 -7.49 -15.03 15.33
N SER A 130 -8.11 -15.36 14.18
CA SER A 130 -9.24 -16.30 14.13
C SER A 130 -8.83 -17.75 14.41
N ALA A 131 -7.53 -18.04 14.38
CA ALA A 131 -6.97 -19.35 14.65
C ALA A 131 -6.55 -19.55 16.12
N VAL A 132 -6.43 -18.47 16.92
CA VAL A 132 -5.90 -18.53 18.30
C VAL A 132 -6.74 -19.40 19.23
N CYS A 133 -8.02 -19.08 19.42
CA CYS A 133 -8.94 -19.87 20.24
C CYS A 133 -10.39 -19.69 19.77
N SER A 134 -11.32 -20.49 20.31
CA SER A 134 -12.74 -20.44 19.95
C SER A 134 -13.38 -19.07 20.19
N LYS A 135 -13.05 -18.40 21.32
CA LYS A 135 -13.53 -17.05 21.64
C LYS A 135 -13.08 -16.05 20.57
N TRP A 136 -11.78 -16.01 20.26
CA TRP A 136 -11.21 -15.09 19.27
C TRP A 136 -11.78 -15.34 17.88
N ARG A 137 -11.95 -16.62 17.50
CA ARG A 137 -12.61 -16.99 16.24
C ARG A 137 -14.05 -16.49 16.17
N SER A 138 -14.81 -16.63 17.26
CA SER A 138 -16.19 -16.15 17.35
C SER A 138 -16.26 -14.64 17.21
N VAL A 139 -15.38 -13.91 17.89
CA VAL A 139 -15.27 -12.46 17.76
C VAL A 139 -14.90 -12.09 16.32
N ALA A 140 -13.79 -12.61 15.78
CA ALA A 140 -13.39 -12.32 14.40
C ALA A 140 -14.49 -12.58 13.36
N LYS A 141 -15.28 -13.66 13.51
CA LYS A 141 -16.42 -13.94 12.62
C LYS A 141 -17.59 -12.97 12.77
N SER A 142 -17.77 -12.38 13.95
CA SER A 142 -18.87 -11.45 14.24
C SER A 142 -18.59 -10.02 13.77
N TYR A 143 -17.37 -9.74 13.30
CA TYR A 143 -16.94 -8.42 12.80
C TYR A 143 -16.50 -8.53 11.32
N PRO A 144 -17.45 -8.40 10.38
CA PRO A 144 -17.15 -8.50 8.94
C PRO A 144 -16.14 -7.47 8.45
N SER A 145 -16.03 -6.32 9.12
CA SER A 145 -15.05 -5.26 8.83
C SER A 145 -13.60 -5.74 8.82
N LEU A 146 -13.26 -6.73 9.65
CA LEU A 146 -11.92 -7.33 9.70
C LEU A 146 -11.56 -8.07 8.41
N TRP A 147 -12.57 -8.59 7.70
CA TRP A 147 -12.42 -9.37 6.47
C TRP A 147 -12.56 -8.52 5.19
N SER A 148 -12.86 -7.23 5.33
CA SER A 148 -13.14 -6.34 4.20
C SER A 148 -11.93 -5.61 3.63
N ARG A 149 -10.79 -5.60 4.33
CA ARG A 149 -9.56 -4.91 3.93
C ARG A 149 -8.56 -5.91 3.37
N ILE A 150 -8.50 -5.98 2.05
CA ILE A 150 -7.80 -7.04 1.32
C ILE A 150 -6.77 -6.40 0.39
N LYS A 151 -5.51 -6.83 0.53
CA LYS A 151 -4.45 -6.52 -0.42
C LYS A 151 -4.11 -7.79 -1.19
N LEU A 152 -4.09 -7.69 -2.51
CA LEU A 152 -3.88 -8.79 -3.44
C LEU A 152 -2.64 -8.52 -4.26
N GLU A 153 -1.73 -9.48 -4.27
CA GLU A 153 -0.51 -9.43 -5.09
C GLU A 153 -0.48 -10.66 -6.00
N LEU A 154 -0.58 -10.42 -7.31
CA LEU A 154 -0.56 -11.48 -8.32
C LEU A 154 0.54 -11.23 -9.36
N LYS A 155 1.04 -12.34 -9.92
CA LYS A 155 1.95 -12.33 -11.06
C LYS A 155 1.37 -13.15 -12.22
N ILE A 156 1.20 -12.48 -13.34
CA ILE A 156 0.96 -13.10 -14.63
C ILE A 156 2.32 -13.61 -15.13
N SER A 157 2.43 -14.93 -15.35
CA SER A 157 3.58 -15.55 -16.02
C SER A 157 3.11 -16.24 -17.29
N SER A 158 3.99 -16.26 -18.29
CA SER A 158 3.81 -17.02 -19.53
C SER A 158 3.80 -18.54 -19.30
N SER A 159 4.36 -18.99 -18.19
CA SER A 159 4.43 -20.40 -17.81
C SER A 159 3.19 -20.86 -17.03
N LYS A 160 2.76 -22.10 -17.26
CA LYS A 160 1.76 -22.73 -16.40
C LYS A 160 2.38 -22.99 -15.03
N GLY A 161 2.00 -22.17 -14.05
CA GLY A 161 2.23 -22.49 -12.64
C GLY A 161 1.49 -23.76 -12.25
N PRO A 162 1.87 -24.41 -11.14
CA PRO A 162 1.15 -25.57 -10.65
C PRO A 162 -0.29 -25.18 -10.23
N ASP A 163 -1.27 -26.04 -10.50
CA ASP A 163 -2.69 -25.82 -10.13
C ASP A 163 -2.86 -25.54 -8.62
N SER A 164 -1.94 -26.02 -7.79
CA SER A 164 -1.90 -25.74 -6.35
C SER A 164 -1.74 -24.25 -6.02
N ALA A 165 -1.07 -23.47 -6.87
CA ALA A 165 -0.91 -22.03 -6.67
C ALA A 165 -2.24 -21.28 -6.85
N LEU A 166 -3.11 -21.76 -7.75
CA LEU A 166 -4.43 -21.19 -7.94
C LEU A 166 -5.29 -21.40 -6.69
N HIS A 167 -5.38 -22.64 -6.21
CA HIS A 167 -6.17 -22.93 -5.02
C HIS A 167 -5.64 -22.22 -3.76
N ALA A 168 -4.31 -22.13 -3.60
CA ALA A 168 -3.69 -21.46 -2.47
C ALA A 168 -3.99 -19.94 -2.42
N PHE A 169 -4.25 -19.32 -3.57
CA PHE A 169 -4.62 -17.90 -3.65
C PHE A 169 -6.14 -17.69 -3.54
N ILE A 170 -6.92 -18.48 -4.28
CA ILE A 170 -8.37 -18.31 -4.39
C ILE A 170 -9.09 -18.67 -3.09
N ALA A 171 -8.70 -19.76 -2.41
CA ALA A 171 -9.40 -20.19 -1.21
C ALA A 171 -9.37 -19.15 -0.06
N PRO A 172 -8.23 -18.50 0.25
CA PRO A 172 -8.24 -17.36 1.17
C PRO A 172 -9.14 -16.21 0.69
N LEU A 173 -9.06 -15.83 -0.59
CA LEU A 173 -9.86 -14.74 -1.13
C LEU A 173 -11.38 -15.00 -0.95
N GLU A 174 -11.84 -16.20 -1.27
CA GLU A 174 -13.24 -16.61 -1.03
C GLU A 174 -13.63 -16.53 0.44
N ILE A 175 -12.75 -16.95 1.36
CA ILE A 175 -13.01 -16.85 2.80
C ILE A 175 -13.17 -15.39 3.22
N PHE A 176 -12.29 -14.50 2.75
CA PHE A 176 -12.35 -13.07 3.07
C PHE A 176 -13.63 -12.44 2.52
N LEU A 177 -13.93 -12.65 1.25
CA LEU A 177 -15.15 -12.12 0.62
C LEU A 177 -16.41 -12.67 1.29
N SER A 178 -16.49 -13.96 1.55
CA SER A 178 -17.62 -14.59 2.24
C SER A 178 -17.83 -14.02 3.65
N ARG A 179 -16.76 -13.89 4.44
CA ARG A 179 -16.85 -13.39 5.83
C ARG A 179 -17.03 -11.89 5.93
N SER A 180 -16.67 -11.14 4.89
CA SER A 180 -16.97 -9.70 4.78
C SER A 180 -18.47 -9.42 4.72
N GLY A 181 -19.29 -10.43 4.40
CA GLY A 181 -20.75 -10.35 4.52
C GLY A 181 -21.36 -9.33 3.56
N GLN A 182 -21.82 -8.19 4.09
CA GLN A 182 -22.32 -7.02 3.33
C GLN A 182 -21.50 -5.75 3.63
N ASN A 183 -20.40 -5.87 4.37
CA ASN A 183 -19.57 -4.73 4.75
C ASN A 183 -18.85 -4.12 3.52
N PRO A 184 -18.68 -2.80 3.43
CA PRO A 184 -17.95 -2.19 2.32
C PRO A 184 -16.53 -2.76 2.19
N LEU A 185 -16.04 -2.90 0.97
CA LEU A 185 -14.75 -3.53 0.65
C LEU A 185 -13.68 -2.49 0.32
N ASP A 186 -12.50 -2.70 0.89
CA ASP A 186 -11.27 -1.98 0.57
C ASP A 186 -10.32 -2.96 -0.10
N ILE A 187 -10.13 -2.83 -1.41
CA ILE A 187 -9.34 -3.73 -2.25
C ILE A 187 -8.13 -2.97 -2.79
N ASP A 188 -6.94 -3.52 -2.56
CA ASP A 188 -5.68 -3.05 -3.15
C ASP A 188 -5.08 -4.19 -3.98
N LEU A 189 -5.20 -4.10 -5.30
CA LEU A 189 -4.81 -5.13 -6.26
C LEU A 189 -3.56 -4.70 -7.03
N ASP A 190 -2.45 -5.41 -6.86
CA ASP A 190 -1.21 -5.26 -7.62
C ASP A 190 -0.97 -6.51 -8.48
N VAL A 191 -1.13 -6.35 -9.79
CA VAL A 191 -0.89 -7.40 -10.78
C VAL A 191 0.38 -7.07 -11.55
N GLN A 192 1.31 -8.01 -11.58
CA GLN A 192 2.61 -7.87 -12.22
C GLN A 192 2.76 -8.84 -13.39
N GLY A 193 3.75 -8.57 -14.24
CA GLY A 193 4.10 -9.42 -15.39
C GLY A 193 3.42 -9.01 -16.68
N GLU A 194 3.87 -9.63 -17.77
CA GLU A 194 3.32 -9.42 -19.12
C GLU A 194 2.37 -10.55 -19.48
N LEU A 195 1.30 -10.20 -20.21
CA LEU A 195 0.39 -11.19 -20.76
C LEU A 195 1.10 -12.03 -21.84
N GLY A 196 1.48 -13.24 -21.48
CA GLY A 196 1.62 -14.32 -22.47
C GLY A 196 0.24 -14.74 -22.99
N ARG A 197 0.15 -15.19 -24.24
CA ARG A 197 -1.12 -15.58 -24.92
C ARG A 197 -1.91 -16.73 -24.26
N HIS A 198 -1.46 -17.32 -23.14
CA HIS A 198 -1.88 -18.66 -22.73
C HIS A 198 -2.10 -18.93 -21.23
N ASN A 199 -2.06 -17.95 -20.31
CA ASN A 199 -2.33 -18.27 -18.90
C ASN A 199 -2.91 -17.11 -18.06
N THR A 200 -4.21 -16.83 -18.22
CA THR A 200 -4.95 -15.85 -17.40
C THR A 200 -5.79 -16.48 -16.30
N ASN A 201 -5.90 -17.82 -16.22
CA ASN A 201 -6.88 -18.51 -15.35
C ASN A 201 -6.90 -18.01 -13.89
N LEU A 202 -5.74 -17.75 -13.28
CA LEU A 202 -5.70 -17.23 -11.91
C LEU A 202 -6.26 -15.80 -11.82
N LEU A 203 -5.86 -14.93 -12.76
CA LEU A 203 -6.39 -13.57 -12.85
C LEU A 203 -7.89 -13.60 -13.13
N ASP A 204 -8.34 -14.45 -14.05
CA ASP A 204 -9.76 -14.63 -14.38
C ASP A 204 -10.56 -15.00 -13.13
N CYS A 205 -10.16 -16.07 -12.42
CA CYS A 205 -10.85 -16.50 -11.20
C CYS A 205 -10.81 -15.43 -10.10
N ALA A 206 -9.69 -14.74 -9.92
CA ALA A 206 -9.58 -13.69 -8.91
C ALA A 206 -10.46 -12.49 -9.25
N MET A 207 -10.43 -12.03 -10.50
CA MET A 207 -11.23 -10.90 -10.98
C MET A 207 -12.72 -11.22 -10.94
N ASP A 208 -13.15 -12.42 -11.33
CA ASP A 208 -14.54 -12.86 -11.22
C ASP A 208 -15.06 -12.72 -9.78
N LEU A 209 -14.28 -13.17 -8.79
CA LEU A 209 -14.65 -13.06 -7.38
C LEU A 209 -14.70 -11.59 -6.90
N ILE A 210 -13.74 -10.77 -7.33
CA ILE A 210 -13.64 -9.36 -6.94
C ILE A 210 -14.81 -8.57 -7.51
N ILE A 211 -15.12 -8.75 -8.80
CA ILE A 211 -16.17 -8.02 -9.54
C ILE A 211 -17.57 -8.45 -9.10
N GLN A 212 -17.80 -9.72 -8.76
CA GLN A 212 -19.07 -10.15 -8.16
C GLN A 212 -19.43 -9.37 -6.88
N ASN A 213 -18.42 -8.74 -6.24
CA ASN A 213 -18.60 -7.92 -5.06
C ASN A 213 -18.45 -6.40 -5.32
N SER A 214 -18.47 -5.96 -6.59
CA SER A 214 -18.28 -4.56 -7.01
C SER A 214 -19.27 -3.57 -6.42
N HIS A 215 -20.52 -4.00 -6.24
CA HIS A 215 -21.59 -3.20 -5.62
C HIS A 215 -21.27 -2.71 -4.20
N ARG A 216 -20.29 -3.32 -3.53
CA ARG A 216 -19.84 -2.96 -2.17
C ARG A 216 -18.43 -2.40 -2.12
N TRP A 217 -17.79 -2.17 -3.26
CA TRP A 217 -16.49 -1.53 -3.29
C TRP A 217 -16.58 -0.12 -2.72
N ARG A 218 -15.69 0.19 -1.78
CA ARG A 218 -15.56 1.52 -1.15
C ARG A 218 -14.23 2.16 -1.49
N VAL A 219 -13.15 1.40 -1.33
CA VAL A 219 -11.80 1.81 -1.71
C VAL A 219 -11.26 0.78 -2.67
N VAL A 220 -10.88 1.22 -3.87
CA VAL A 220 -10.34 0.33 -4.90
C VAL A 220 -9.05 0.93 -5.43
N LYS A 221 -7.95 0.19 -5.25
CA LYS A 221 -6.65 0.52 -5.82
C LYS A 221 -6.27 -0.60 -6.78
N LEU A 222 -6.02 -0.22 -8.03
CA LEU A 222 -5.68 -1.13 -9.11
C LEU A 222 -4.32 -0.72 -9.65
N LYS A 223 -3.40 -1.65 -9.64
CA LYS A 223 -2.08 -1.48 -10.23
C LYS A 223 -1.79 -2.68 -11.11
N GLY A 224 -1.39 -2.43 -12.35
CA GLY A 224 -0.92 -3.51 -13.21
C GLY A 224 -1.11 -3.24 -14.70
N PRO A 225 -1.08 -4.31 -15.52
CA PRO A 225 -1.22 -4.19 -16.97
C PRO A 225 -2.65 -3.84 -17.39
N GLY A 226 -2.79 -3.18 -18.55
CA GLY A 226 -4.06 -2.74 -19.14
C GLY A 226 -5.17 -3.79 -19.20
N VAL A 227 -4.86 -5.08 -19.21
CA VAL A 227 -5.85 -6.17 -19.20
C VAL A 227 -6.79 -6.15 -18.02
N ILE A 228 -6.38 -5.64 -16.85
CA ILE A 228 -7.30 -5.52 -15.69
C ILE A 228 -8.53 -4.69 -16.09
N ALA A 229 -8.34 -3.71 -16.98
CA ALA A 229 -9.42 -2.87 -17.48
C ALA A 229 -10.53 -3.66 -18.19
N ALA A 230 -10.18 -4.77 -18.86
CA ALA A 230 -11.13 -5.58 -19.60
C ALA A 230 -12.13 -6.35 -18.71
N TYR A 231 -11.82 -6.50 -17.42
CA TYR A 231 -12.71 -7.17 -16.48
C TYR A 231 -13.72 -6.21 -15.85
N ILE A 232 -13.42 -4.91 -15.80
CA ILE A 232 -14.29 -3.93 -15.13
C ILE A 232 -15.32 -3.48 -16.16
N GLY A 233 -16.58 -3.87 -15.93
CA GLY A 233 -17.69 -3.56 -16.81
C GLY A 233 -18.41 -2.27 -16.42
N GLU A 234 -19.63 -2.15 -16.94
CA GLU A 234 -20.57 -1.09 -16.58
C GLU A 234 -21.38 -1.47 -15.33
N GLU A 235 -20.72 -1.98 -14.28
CA GLU A 235 -21.40 -2.26 -13.02
C GLU A 235 -21.77 -0.96 -12.28
N ASP A 236 -22.77 -1.04 -11.40
CA ASP A 236 -23.05 0.03 -10.44
C ASP A 236 -22.03 0.00 -9.29
N PHE A 237 -21.45 1.16 -9.00
CA PHE A 237 -20.49 1.34 -7.89
C PHE A 237 -21.08 2.25 -6.79
N PRO A 238 -22.18 1.86 -6.11
CA PRO A 238 -22.93 2.75 -5.24
C PRO A 238 -22.18 3.15 -3.97
N MET A 239 -21.20 2.35 -3.52
CA MET A 239 -20.42 2.60 -2.30
C MET A 239 -19.02 3.18 -2.58
N LEU A 240 -18.60 3.32 -3.84
CA LEU A 240 -17.22 3.65 -4.17
C LEU A 240 -16.90 5.10 -3.78
N GLU A 241 -15.95 5.26 -2.87
CA GLU A 241 -15.50 6.55 -2.32
C GLU A 241 -14.12 6.94 -2.87
N ILE A 242 -13.24 5.95 -3.05
CA ILE A 242 -11.84 6.14 -3.46
C ILE A 242 -11.51 5.17 -4.59
N LEU A 243 -11.02 5.71 -5.70
CA LEU A 243 -10.50 4.97 -6.85
C LEU A 243 -9.07 5.41 -7.15
N ASP A 244 -8.14 4.45 -7.20
CA ASP A 244 -6.72 4.69 -7.51
C ASP A 244 -6.24 3.72 -8.58
N ILE A 245 -5.95 4.22 -9.77
CA ILE A 245 -5.57 3.45 -10.95
C ILE A 245 -4.13 3.80 -11.33
N ARG A 246 -3.24 2.80 -11.29
CA ARG A 246 -1.80 2.94 -11.51
C ARG A 246 -1.27 1.95 -12.55
N GLY A 247 -0.21 2.33 -13.24
CA GLY A 247 0.40 1.51 -14.31
C GLY A 247 -0.26 1.76 -15.66
N ASP A 248 -0.10 0.82 -16.59
CA ASP A 248 -0.57 0.93 -17.99
C ASP A 248 -2.08 0.65 -18.13
N LEU A 249 -2.87 1.03 -17.13
CA LEU A 249 -4.31 0.83 -17.09
C LEU A 249 -5.01 1.92 -17.91
N THR A 250 -5.36 1.60 -19.15
CA THR A 250 -6.27 2.41 -19.97
C THR A 250 -7.71 2.00 -19.69
N LEU A 251 -8.21 2.39 -18.53
CA LEU A 251 -9.62 2.23 -18.18
C LEU A 251 -10.45 3.31 -18.86
N ASP A 252 -11.58 2.93 -19.45
CA ASP A 252 -12.64 3.91 -19.74
C ASP A 252 -13.14 4.43 -18.40
N GLN A 253 -12.76 5.65 -18.06
CA GLN A 253 -13.09 6.22 -16.77
C GLN A 253 -14.60 6.45 -16.65
N ASP A 254 -15.29 6.64 -17.78
CA ASP A 254 -16.72 6.95 -17.79
C ASP A 254 -17.57 5.83 -17.18
N ILE A 255 -17.04 4.61 -17.01
CA ILE A 255 -17.71 3.53 -16.25
C ILE A 255 -17.94 3.90 -14.78
N PHE A 256 -17.07 4.72 -14.18
CA PHE A 256 -17.20 5.16 -12.79
C PHE A 256 -18.04 6.44 -12.65
N GLN A 257 -18.61 6.98 -13.74
CA GLN A 257 -19.47 8.17 -13.66
C GLN A 257 -20.69 7.94 -12.78
N TYR A 258 -21.15 6.69 -12.68
CA TYR A 258 -22.28 6.28 -11.86
C TYR A 258 -21.90 5.92 -10.42
N ALA A 259 -20.69 6.26 -9.97
CA ALA A 259 -20.30 6.18 -8.56
C ALA A 259 -20.68 7.48 -7.83
N PRO A 260 -21.87 7.59 -7.19
CA PRO A 260 -22.34 8.85 -6.61
C PRO A 260 -21.51 9.31 -5.40
N ASN A 261 -20.85 8.36 -4.74
CA ASN A 261 -20.06 8.60 -3.53
C ASN A 261 -18.57 8.81 -3.83
N LEU A 262 -18.14 8.76 -5.09
CA LEU A 262 -16.74 8.91 -5.43
C LEU A 262 -16.27 10.32 -5.10
N ARG A 263 -15.24 10.44 -4.25
CA ARG A 263 -14.66 11.71 -3.82
C ARG A 263 -13.19 11.82 -4.18
N ASN A 264 -12.48 10.70 -4.14
CA ASN A 264 -11.04 10.65 -4.36
C ASN A 264 -10.73 9.83 -5.60
N LEU A 265 -10.16 10.50 -6.60
CA LEU A 265 -9.74 9.89 -7.85
C LEU A 265 -8.23 10.04 -8.01
N SER A 266 -7.55 8.92 -8.23
CA SER A 266 -6.14 8.88 -8.58
C SER A 266 -6.01 8.12 -9.90
N VAL A 267 -5.48 8.79 -10.92
CA VAL A 267 -5.45 8.25 -12.29
C VAL A 267 -4.13 8.56 -12.97
N PHE A 268 -3.72 7.65 -13.83
CA PHE A 268 -2.49 7.78 -14.59
C PHE A 268 -2.62 8.80 -15.72
N GLN A 269 -3.65 8.63 -16.53
CA GLN A 269 -4.06 9.52 -17.60
C GLN A 269 -5.53 9.86 -17.42
N LEU A 270 -5.99 10.99 -17.92
CA LEU A 270 -7.38 11.43 -17.84
C LEU A 270 -7.94 11.48 -19.26
N GLU A 271 -8.78 10.52 -19.60
CA GLU A 271 -9.45 10.43 -20.91
C GLU A 271 -10.97 10.39 -20.75
N THR A 272 -11.51 11.17 -19.81
CA THR A 272 -12.96 11.27 -19.68
C THR A 272 -13.53 12.32 -20.63
N SER A 273 -14.68 12.01 -21.22
CA SER A 273 -15.51 12.97 -21.96
C SER A 273 -16.56 13.65 -21.06
N LYS A 274 -16.64 13.23 -19.80
CA LYS A 274 -17.73 13.52 -18.87
C LYS A 274 -17.30 14.42 -17.72
N VAL A 275 -18.27 15.09 -17.12
CA VAL A 275 -18.04 15.95 -15.95
C VAL A 275 -18.29 15.15 -14.67
N TRP A 276 -17.28 15.09 -13.82
CA TRP A 276 -17.28 14.35 -12.55
C TRP A 276 -17.46 15.32 -11.40
N SER A 277 -18.69 15.82 -11.28
CA SER A 277 -19.06 16.80 -10.25
C SER A 277 -18.87 16.28 -8.81
N GLN A 278 -18.89 14.97 -8.61
CA GLN A 278 -18.79 14.35 -7.30
C GLN A 278 -17.36 14.32 -6.74
N VAL A 279 -16.34 14.39 -7.60
CA VAL A 279 -14.93 14.28 -7.18
C VAL A 279 -14.43 15.58 -6.59
N THR A 280 -13.89 15.50 -5.38
CA THR A 280 -13.35 16.63 -4.61
C THR A 280 -11.83 16.57 -4.49
N SER A 281 -11.22 15.39 -4.65
CA SER A 281 -9.78 15.17 -4.58
C SER A 281 -9.28 14.43 -5.81
N LEU A 282 -8.31 15.01 -6.51
CA LEU A 282 -7.73 14.45 -7.73
C LEU A 282 -6.21 14.31 -7.59
N TYR A 283 -5.69 13.11 -7.87
CA TYR A 283 -4.27 12.84 -8.03
C TYR A 283 -4.00 12.44 -9.48
N VAL A 284 -3.06 13.12 -10.13
CA VAL A 284 -2.68 12.83 -11.53
C VAL A 284 -1.25 12.34 -11.57
N HIS A 285 -1.02 11.08 -12.00
CA HIS A 285 0.32 10.50 -12.02
C HIS A 285 1.16 10.94 -13.22
N GLU A 286 0.58 11.20 -14.40
CA GLU A 286 1.31 11.51 -15.64
C GLU A 286 0.73 12.67 -16.46
N THR A 287 1.24 12.84 -17.68
CA THR A 287 1.03 13.97 -18.58
C THR A 287 -0.44 14.16 -18.89
N PHE A 288 -1.05 15.18 -18.28
CA PHE A 288 -2.41 15.59 -18.58
C PHE A 288 -2.44 17.03 -19.11
N PRO A 289 -3.30 17.36 -20.10
CA PRO A 289 -3.70 18.73 -20.37
C PRO A 289 -4.44 19.32 -19.18
N LEU A 290 -3.69 19.84 -18.20
CA LEU A 290 -4.17 20.49 -16.98
C LEU A 290 -5.28 21.53 -17.22
N ALA A 291 -5.34 22.12 -18.42
CA ALA A 291 -6.42 23.02 -18.84
C ALA A 291 -7.82 22.40 -18.78
N LYS A 292 -7.94 21.08 -18.93
CA LYS A 292 -9.22 20.38 -18.92
C LYS A 292 -9.70 20.06 -17.50
N ILE A 293 -8.84 20.08 -16.47
CA ILE A 293 -9.25 19.69 -15.11
C ILE A 293 -10.43 20.53 -14.61
N PRO A 294 -10.42 21.89 -14.70
CA PRO A 294 -11.54 22.69 -14.22
C PRO A 294 -12.86 22.38 -14.94
N ASP A 295 -12.78 22.00 -16.21
CA ASP A 295 -13.94 21.71 -17.04
C ASP A 295 -14.60 20.35 -16.66
N HIS A 296 -13.82 19.39 -16.15
CA HIS A 296 -14.31 18.05 -15.80
C HIS A 296 -14.55 17.88 -14.28
N TYR A 297 -13.89 18.67 -13.44
CA TYR A 297 -13.92 18.54 -11.97
C TYR A 297 -14.29 19.88 -11.30
N PRO A 298 -15.55 20.34 -11.45
CA PRO A 298 -15.96 21.69 -11.03
C PRO A 298 -15.94 21.90 -9.50
N HIS A 299 -16.00 20.83 -8.71
CA HIS A 299 -16.03 20.88 -7.24
C HIS A 299 -14.71 20.45 -6.59
N LEU A 300 -13.61 20.49 -7.35
CA LEU A 300 -12.30 20.06 -6.89
C LEU A 300 -11.78 20.98 -5.77
N THR A 301 -11.51 20.41 -4.59
CA THR A 301 -10.93 21.11 -3.44
C THR A 301 -9.48 20.72 -3.18
N SER A 302 -9.07 19.52 -3.57
CA SER A 302 -7.70 19.03 -3.43
C SER A 302 -7.15 18.53 -4.76
N LEU A 303 -5.95 18.99 -5.11
CA LEU A 303 -5.27 18.62 -6.35
C LEU A 303 -3.84 18.19 -6.05
N THR A 304 -3.45 17.00 -6.51
CA THR A 304 -2.07 16.53 -6.50
C THR A 304 -1.58 16.32 -7.91
N LEU A 305 -0.50 17.01 -8.26
CA LEU A 305 0.14 16.96 -9.57
C LEU A 305 1.52 16.34 -9.44
N ARG A 306 1.84 15.41 -10.32
CA ARG A 306 3.17 14.80 -10.41
C ARG A 306 3.87 15.20 -11.68
N GLU A 307 5.14 15.56 -11.56
CA GLU A 307 5.96 16.02 -12.68
C GLU A 307 6.31 14.87 -13.63
N PHE A 308 5.86 15.02 -14.87
CA PHE A 308 6.22 14.23 -16.05
C PHE A 308 6.17 15.15 -17.29
N SER A 309 6.71 14.72 -18.43
CA SER A 309 6.90 15.55 -19.65
C SER A 309 5.62 16.19 -20.21
N THR A 310 5.27 17.38 -19.74
CA THR A 310 4.00 18.03 -20.07
C THR A 310 4.13 19.08 -21.17
N SER A 311 3.21 19.04 -22.14
CA SER A 311 2.85 20.23 -22.92
C SER A 311 1.76 20.98 -22.15
N PHE A 312 1.93 22.28 -22.00
CA PHE A 312 1.04 23.08 -21.17
C PHE A 312 0.18 24.03 -21.99
N PRO A 313 -1.07 24.23 -21.55
CA PRO A 313 -2.01 25.10 -22.23
C PRO A 313 -1.64 26.57 -22.09
N LYS A 314 -1.81 27.31 -23.19
CA LYS A 314 -2.05 28.76 -23.19
C LYS A 314 -3.51 28.94 -23.64
N PRO A 315 -4.36 29.73 -22.96
CA PRO A 315 -4.09 30.72 -21.90
C PRO A 315 -4.13 30.16 -20.45
N PRO A 316 -3.75 30.98 -19.44
CA PRO A 316 -3.84 30.62 -18.02
C PRO A 316 -5.26 30.22 -17.59
N ARG A 317 -5.36 29.29 -16.63
CA ARG A 317 -6.65 28.80 -16.09
C ARG A 317 -6.75 29.03 -14.58
N THR A 318 -7.98 29.12 -14.09
CA THR A 318 -8.29 29.37 -12.68
C THR A 318 -8.94 28.15 -12.05
N PHE A 319 -8.53 27.80 -10.83
CA PHE A 319 -9.14 26.78 -9.99
C PHE A 319 -9.77 27.44 -8.78
N ASP A 320 -11.06 27.78 -8.87
CA ASP A 320 -11.71 28.64 -7.88
C ASP A 320 -11.91 27.97 -6.50
N ALA A 321 -12.05 26.65 -6.46
CA ALA A 321 -12.39 25.90 -5.24
C ALA A 321 -11.22 25.13 -4.60
N VAL A 322 -10.06 25.04 -5.28
CA VAL A 322 -8.91 24.25 -4.80
C VAL A 322 -8.25 24.96 -3.62
N GLN A 323 -8.28 24.29 -2.47
CA GLN A 323 -7.73 24.74 -1.19
C GLN A 323 -6.39 24.06 -0.88
N ASP A 324 -6.24 22.81 -1.29
CA ASP A 324 -5.04 22.00 -1.08
C ASP A 324 -4.39 21.66 -2.42
N LEU A 325 -3.15 22.11 -2.61
CA LEU A 325 -2.35 21.78 -3.80
C LEU A 325 -1.06 21.09 -3.38
N THR A 326 -0.85 19.89 -3.93
CA THR A 326 0.42 19.17 -3.80
C THR A 326 1.09 19.06 -5.16
N VAL A 327 2.37 19.45 -5.25
CA VAL A 327 3.18 19.32 -6.45
C VAL A 327 4.37 18.42 -6.15
N ILE A 328 4.40 17.26 -6.82
CA ILE A 328 5.49 16.30 -6.72
C ILE A 328 6.44 16.55 -7.89
N VAL A 329 7.56 17.20 -7.63
CA VAL A 329 8.58 17.54 -8.63
C VAL A 329 9.59 16.42 -8.82
N ASP A 330 10.16 16.32 -10.02
CA ASP A 330 11.11 15.26 -10.39
C ASP A 330 12.20 15.78 -11.33
N ASP A 331 13.43 15.28 -11.18
CA ASP A 331 14.59 15.63 -12.02
C ASP A 331 14.58 14.84 -13.33
N CYS A 332 13.43 14.74 -13.99
CA CYS A 332 13.31 13.95 -15.21
C CYS A 332 14.27 14.51 -16.29
N PRO A 333 15.17 13.68 -16.88
CA PRO A 333 16.21 14.12 -17.80
C PRO A 333 15.67 14.54 -19.18
N THR A 334 14.35 14.50 -19.39
CA THR A 334 13.69 14.78 -20.65
C THR A 334 13.62 16.28 -20.93
N GLY A 335 14.78 16.86 -21.31
CA GLY A 335 14.85 18.05 -22.16
C GLY A 335 14.69 19.42 -21.48
N GLN A 336 15.09 20.45 -22.24
CA GLN A 336 15.28 21.87 -21.91
C GLN A 336 14.00 22.66 -21.58
N GLY A 337 12.94 22.01 -21.08
CA GLY A 337 11.64 22.62 -20.78
C GLY A 337 11.54 23.23 -19.38
N ALA A 338 10.57 24.14 -19.20
CA ALA A 338 10.15 24.58 -17.88
C ALA A 338 9.49 23.41 -17.13
N GLY A 339 9.80 23.26 -15.84
CA GLY A 339 9.25 22.18 -15.04
C GLY A 339 7.78 22.31 -14.73
N LEU A 340 7.23 21.27 -14.10
CA LEU A 340 5.85 21.27 -13.63
C LEU A 340 5.61 22.45 -12.68
N LEU A 341 6.55 22.72 -11.77
CA LEU A 341 6.43 23.80 -10.81
C LEU A 341 6.38 25.16 -11.49
N GLU A 342 7.35 25.46 -12.35
CA GLU A 342 7.41 26.72 -13.11
C GLU A 342 6.17 26.93 -13.96
N THR A 343 5.72 25.86 -14.60
CA THR A 343 4.56 25.97 -15.47
C THR A 343 3.27 26.10 -14.67
N MET A 344 3.18 25.40 -13.53
CA MET A 344 2.04 25.54 -12.64
C MET A 344 1.90 26.99 -12.15
N LEU A 345 2.99 27.55 -11.65
CA LEU A 345 3.02 28.91 -11.10
C LEU A 345 2.71 29.99 -12.17
N SER A 346 3.19 29.79 -13.40
CA SER A 346 2.96 30.73 -14.50
C SER A 346 1.57 30.62 -15.13
N SER A 347 0.99 29.41 -15.19
CA SER A 347 -0.20 29.14 -16.00
C SER A 347 -1.48 28.95 -15.20
N PHE A 348 -1.43 28.75 -13.88
CA PHE A 348 -2.64 28.54 -13.08
C PHE A 348 -2.77 29.53 -11.94
N THR A 349 -4.01 29.89 -11.62
CA THR A 349 -4.35 30.69 -10.44
C THR A 349 -5.23 29.86 -9.50
N PHE A 350 -4.95 29.93 -8.21
CA PHE A 350 -5.70 29.20 -7.17
C PHE A 350 -6.15 30.20 -6.09
N PRO A 351 -7.24 30.95 -6.33
CA PRO A 351 -7.69 32.02 -5.43
C PRO A 351 -8.17 31.53 -4.06
N ALA A 352 -8.50 30.24 -3.89
CA ALA A 352 -8.90 29.66 -2.61
C ALA A 352 -7.77 28.88 -1.91
N LEU A 353 -6.53 28.92 -2.43
CA LEU A 353 -5.44 28.08 -1.94
C LEU A 353 -5.01 28.48 -0.52
N THR A 354 -5.06 27.50 0.38
CA THR A 354 -4.64 27.65 1.79
C THR A 354 -3.45 26.74 2.14
N THR A 355 -3.36 25.57 1.50
CA THR A 355 -2.26 24.62 1.68
C THR A 355 -1.50 24.43 0.37
N LEU A 356 -0.19 24.66 0.40
CA LEU A 356 0.72 24.32 -0.68
C LEU A 356 1.81 23.37 -0.20
N CYS A 357 1.85 22.19 -0.79
CA CYS A 357 2.89 21.19 -0.56
C CYS A 357 3.71 21.02 -1.84
N ILE A 358 5.04 21.13 -1.74
CA ILE A 358 5.95 20.87 -2.85
C ILE A 358 6.97 19.85 -2.38
N SER A 359 7.02 18.70 -3.05
CA SER A 359 7.86 17.58 -2.64
C SER A 359 8.67 17.03 -3.81
N GLY A 360 9.96 16.80 -3.63
CA GLY A 360 10.77 16.01 -4.56
C GLY A 360 10.38 14.53 -4.52
N ARG A 361 10.29 13.89 -5.69
CA ARG A 361 9.90 12.47 -5.82
C ARG A 361 10.88 11.52 -5.16
N THR A 362 12.18 11.74 -5.36
CA THR A 362 13.20 10.77 -4.96
C THR A 362 13.71 11.05 -3.57
N SER A 363 13.62 10.06 -2.68
CA SER A 363 14.14 10.15 -1.32
C SER A 363 15.67 10.17 -1.22
N ARG A 364 16.38 10.09 -2.35
CA ARG A 364 17.83 9.91 -2.42
C ARG A 364 18.58 11.07 -3.06
N VAL A 365 17.88 11.94 -3.79
CA VAL A 365 18.49 13.08 -4.47
C VAL A 365 17.56 14.26 -4.32
N THR A 366 18.10 15.38 -3.84
CA THR A 366 17.42 16.67 -3.82
C THR A 366 17.14 17.12 -5.25
N TYR A 367 15.93 17.62 -5.50
CA TYR A 367 15.57 18.27 -6.75
C TYR A 367 16.63 19.30 -7.16
N LYS A 368 17.17 19.16 -8.38
CA LYS A 368 18.32 19.95 -8.83
C LYS A 368 17.95 21.23 -9.55
N ARG A 369 16.69 21.38 -10.00
CA ARG A 369 16.30 22.61 -10.68
C ARG A 369 16.25 23.76 -9.69
N ARG A 370 16.60 24.95 -10.19
CA ARG A 370 16.62 26.15 -9.36
C ARG A 370 15.20 26.52 -8.96
N TRP A 371 15.03 26.97 -7.72
CA TRP A 371 13.76 27.49 -7.25
C TRP A 371 13.29 28.66 -8.13
N PRO A 372 12.06 28.61 -8.69
CA PRO A 372 11.57 29.63 -9.61
C PRO A 372 11.04 30.86 -8.85
N LYS A 373 11.96 31.59 -8.23
CA LYS A 373 11.70 32.71 -7.32
C LYS A 373 10.72 33.74 -7.88
N GLU A 374 10.94 34.20 -9.10
CA GLU A 374 10.11 35.23 -9.73
C GLU A 374 8.68 34.74 -9.99
N LEU A 375 8.53 33.52 -10.48
CA LEU A 375 7.23 32.91 -10.73
C LEU A 375 6.47 32.65 -9.44
N PHE A 376 7.17 32.18 -8.41
CA PHE A 376 6.57 31.99 -7.09
C PHE A 376 6.14 33.31 -6.47
N THR A 377 6.98 34.35 -6.57
CA THR A 377 6.65 35.69 -6.08
C THR A 377 5.42 36.24 -6.81
N ALA A 378 5.37 36.13 -8.13
CA ALA A 378 4.23 36.54 -8.95
C ALA A 378 2.96 35.74 -8.63
N PHE A 379 3.10 34.45 -8.28
CA PHE A 379 2.00 33.57 -7.91
C PHE A 379 1.37 33.98 -6.57
N ILE A 380 2.19 34.23 -5.54
CA ILE A 380 1.75 34.64 -4.21
C ILE A 380 1.20 36.07 -4.18
N SER A 381 1.78 36.97 -4.98
CA SER A 381 1.36 38.38 -5.03
C SER A 381 -0.05 38.58 -5.60
N ARG A 382 -0.73 37.52 -6.05
CA ARG A 382 -2.09 37.60 -6.59
C ARG A 382 -3.08 37.86 -5.45
N PRO A 383 -4.03 38.81 -5.60
CA PRO A 383 -4.80 39.42 -4.51
C PRO A 383 -5.77 38.51 -3.74
N LYS A 384 -5.75 37.19 -3.99
CA LYS A 384 -6.57 36.19 -3.31
C LYS A 384 -5.78 34.99 -2.78
N CYS A 385 -4.51 34.84 -3.14
CA CYS A 385 -3.70 33.71 -2.66
C CYS A 385 -3.30 33.96 -1.20
N ARG A 386 -3.81 33.14 -0.26
CA ARG A 386 -3.52 33.26 1.18
C ARG A 386 -3.10 31.90 1.73
N ILE A 387 -1.85 31.56 1.47
CA ILE A 387 -1.29 30.29 1.93
C ILE A 387 -1.05 30.34 3.44
N THR A 388 -1.81 29.53 4.17
CA THR A 388 -1.66 29.34 5.62
C THR A 388 -0.72 28.19 5.98
N LYS A 389 -0.55 27.24 5.06
CA LYS A 389 0.33 26.07 5.25
C LYS A 389 1.24 25.89 4.05
N LEU A 390 2.54 25.93 4.29
CA LEU A 390 3.57 25.63 3.29
C LEU A 390 4.38 24.41 3.76
N VAL A 391 4.44 23.38 2.92
CA VAL A 391 5.31 22.22 3.15
C VAL A 391 6.27 22.07 1.98
N LEU A 392 7.56 22.08 2.29
CA LEU A 392 8.65 21.89 1.33
C LEU A 392 9.41 20.63 1.72
N THR A 393 9.54 19.67 0.81
CA THR A 393 10.26 18.43 1.09
C THR A 393 11.19 18.11 -0.07
N ALA A 394 12.50 18.10 0.16
CA ALA A 394 13.51 17.71 -0.85
C ALA A 394 13.47 18.50 -2.17
N VAL A 395 13.16 19.79 -2.09
CA VAL A 395 12.96 20.68 -3.25
C VAL A 395 14.19 21.50 -3.64
N GLY A 396 15.33 21.33 -2.95
CA GLY A 396 16.59 21.99 -3.32
C GLY A 396 16.56 23.53 -3.24
N ILE A 397 15.72 24.09 -2.37
CA ILE A 397 15.59 25.54 -2.19
C ILE A 397 16.81 26.08 -1.40
N SER A 398 17.36 27.22 -1.82
CA SER A 398 18.45 27.86 -1.07
C SER A 398 17.92 28.60 0.15
N ASP A 399 18.74 28.78 1.21
CA ASP A 399 18.34 29.55 2.39
C ASP A 399 17.87 30.96 2.04
N SER A 400 18.54 31.61 1.08
CA SER A 400 18.18 32.97 0.66
C SER A 400 16.83 33.04 -0.05
N ASP A 401 16.49 32.00 -0.83
CA ASP A 401 15.18 31.89 -1.47
C ASP A 401 14.08 31.48 -0.49
N LEU A 402 14.39 30.59 0.45
CA LEU A 402 13.47 30.22 1.52
C LEU A 402 13.12 31.44 2.38
N ILE A 403 14.11 32.22 2.83
CA ILE A 403 13.87 33.47 3.56
C ILE A 403 12.98 34.41 2.73
N SER A 404 13.24 34.52 1.43
CA SER A 404 12.41 35.34 0.53
C SER A 404 10.95 34.85 0.50
N VAL A 405 10.73 33.53 0.42
CA VAL A 405 9.39 32.92 0.48
C VAL A 405 8.69 33.21 1.82
N LEU A 406 9.40 33.08 2.93
CA LEU A 406 8.85 33.32 4.26
C LEU A 406 8.48 34.78 4.48
N LEU A 407 9.28 35.72 3.98
CA LEU A 407 8.95 37.14 4.04
C LEU A 407 7.69 37.46 3.24
N LEU A 408 7.53 36.86 2.06
CA LEU A 408 6.33 37.02 1.23
C LEU A 408 5.06 36.47 1.88
N LEU A 409 5.18 35.41 2.69
CA LEU A 409 4.05 34.75 3.34
C LEU A 409 3.84 35.17 4.80
N SER A 410 4.66 36.10 5.30
CA SER A 410 4.75 36.45 6.73
C SER A 410 3.42 36.85 7.39
N GLU A 411 2.49 37.45 6.65
CA GLU A 411 1.18 37.87 7.18
C GLU A 411 0.14 36.74 7.23
N SER A 412 0.36 35.63 6.52
CA SER A 412 -0.64 34.57 6.34
C SER A 412 -0.20 33.18 6.78
N LEU A 413 1.10 32.91 6.82
CA LEU A 413 1.65 31.60 7.11
C LEU A 413 1.49 31.24 8.59
N VAL A 414 0.80 30.14 8.86
CA VAL A 414 0.58 29.58 10.21
C VAL A 414 1.42 28.33 10.42
N THR A 415 1.54 27.49 9.39
CA THR A 415 2.23 26.21 9.46
C THR A 415 3.32 26.14 8.40
N LEU A 416 4.55 25.86 8.83
CA LEU A 416 5.70 25.63 7.97
C LEU A 416 6.23 24.22 8.23
N GLY A 417 6.32 23.41 7.18
CA GLY A 417 7.02 22.12 7.20
C GLY A 417 8.19 22.16 6.24
N ILE A 418 9.39 21.87 6.73
CA ILE A 418 10.59 21.76 5.89
C ILE A 418 11.26 20.43 6.23
N SER A 419 11.57 19.66 5.19
CA SER A 419 12.31 18.41 5.34
C SER A 419 13.25 18.26 4.16
N ASP A 420 14.54 18.40 4.41
CA ASP A 420 15.58 18.06 3.46
C ASP A 420 16.14 16.68 3.78
N TYR A 421 16.50 15.93 2.74
CA TYR A 421 17.25 14.70 2.95
C TYR A 421 18.68 15.08 3.32
N ILE A 422 19.12 14.65 4.50
CA ILE A 422 20.54 14.62 4.83
C ILE A 422 21.14 13.53 3.93
N ALA A 423 21.92 13.96 2.94
CA ALA A 423 22.71 13.07 2.08
C ALA A 423 23.85 12.42 2.87
#